data_AF-U6JUZ6-F1
#
_entry.id   AF-U6JUZ6-F1
#
_cell.length_a   1.000
_cell.length_b   1.000
_cell.length_c   1.000
_cell.angle_alpha   90.00
_cell.angle_beta   90.00
_cell.angle_gamma   90.00
#
_symmetry.space_group_name_H-M   'P 1'
#
loop_
_entity.id
_entity.type
_entity.pdbx_description
1 polymer ?
#
loop_
_entity_poly.entity_id
_entity_poly.type
_entity_poly.pdbx_seq_one_letter_code
_entity_poly.pdbx_strand_id
1 'polypeptide(L)'
;MNGGNPSALSGDDAAIFKSIPHTYQEKFVEIFKPSGSFPQKAASFPILNCLAAMVGDVLKHRKSAGSFNGSFAPICFDLTDQVRGSIPSAYDCSVGYTLGLMCGCLVTSPAMKQLPSAALMISNPSAAVASFSPLVVPLSAAAIACGLGVKGAGAAESSIGTVVASGAFDLQLHTPTQAAAAAALSSTVQKEFLLKDTYLNSGPLQFCAAAGAADADRVCNFLLSARK
;
A
#
# COMPACT_ATOMS: atom_id res chain seq x y z
N MET A 1 -3.17 18.13 -17.15
CA MET A 1 -4.30 17.78 -16.26
C MET A 1 -5.37 18.85 -16.43
N ASN A 2 -6.62 18.47 -16.72
CA ASN A 2 -7.71 19.37 -17.13
C ASN A 2 -8.27 20.29 -16.02
N GLY A 3 -7.47 20.66 -15.02
CA GLY A 3 -7.89 21.55 -13.92
C GLY A 3 -9.09 21.06 -13.11
N GLY A 4 -9.40 19.76 -13.14
CA GLY A 4 -10.61 19.19 -12.52
C GLY A 4 -11.91 19.47 -13.30
N ASN A 5 -11.87 19.83 -14.59
CA ASN A 5 -13.07 20.03 -15.39
C ASN A 5 -13.61 18.67 -15.94
N PRO A 6 -14.72 18.13 -15.42
CA PRO A 6 -15.27 16.85 -15.88
C PRO A 6 -15.81 16.92 -17.33
N SER A 7 -16.19 18.11 -17.80
CA SER A 7 -16.66 18.32 -19.18
C SER A 7 -15.54 18.22 -20.22
N ALA A 8 -14.28 18.19 -19.77
CA ALA A 8 -13.12 17.96 -20.64
C ALA A 8 -12.81 16.47 -20.86
N LEU A 9 -13.53 15.56 -20.18
CA LEU A 9 -13.44 14.12 -20.42
C LEU A 9 -14.26 13.76 -21.66
N SER A 10 -13.73 12.87 -22.50
CA SER A 10 -14.41 12.37 -23.70
C SER A 10 -14.33 10.85 -23.78
N GLY A 11 -15.17 10.24 -24.62
CA GLY A 11 -15.17 8.79 -24.85
C GLY A 11 -15.40 7.97 -23.57
N ASP A 12 -14.58 6.93 -23.41
CA ASP A 12 -14.69 5.96 -22.32
C ASP A 12 -14.44 6.59 -20.94
N ASP A 13 -13.51 7.54 -20.84
CA ASP A 13 -13.21 8.22 -19.58
C ASP A 13 -14.42 8.99 -19.04
N ALA A 14 -15.16 9.64 -19.93
CA ALA A 14 -16.39 10.33 -19.56
C ALA A 14 -17.50 9.35 -19.14
N ALA A 15 -17.57 8.19 -19.79
CA ALA A 15 -18.54 7.14 -19.43
C ALA A 15 -18.22 6.54 -18.04
N ILE A 16 -16.94 6.26 -17.76
CA ILE A 16 -16.47 5.78 -16.46
C ILE A 16 -16.78 6.81 -15.37
N PHE A 17 -16.44 8.08 -15.58
CA PHE A 17 -16.72 9.13 -14.61
C PHE A 17 -18.22 9.25 -14.30
N LYS A 18 -19.07 9.18 -15.34
CA LYS A 18 -20.53 9.22 -15.18
C LYS A 18 -21.12 8.00 -14.48
N SER A 19 -20.42 6.87 -14.48
CA SER A 19 -20.86 5.65 -13.77
C SER A 19 -20.73 5.76 -12.24
N ILE A 20 -19.92 6.70 -11.76
CA ILE A 20 -19.73 6.99 -10.33
C ILE A 20 -20.97 7.77 -9.82
N PRO A 21 -21.45 7.56 -8.59
CA PRO A 21 -22.58 8.34 -8.09
C PRO A 21 -22.24 9.83 -7.97
N HIS A 22 -23.20 10.71 -8.23
CA HIS A 22 -22.97 12.17 -8.36
C HIS A 22 -22.20 12.78 -7.19
N THR A 23 -22.56 12.43 -5.95
CA THR A 23 -21.88 12.91 -4.74
C THR A 23 -20.38 12.57 -4.72
N TYR A 24 -19.98 11.45 -5.31
CA TYR A 24 -18.57 11.05 -5.39
C TYR A 24 -17.85 11.62 -6.62
N GLN A 25 -18.58 11.96 -7.69
CA GLN A 25 -18.04 12.74 -8.82
C GLN A 25 -17.57 14.13 -8.34
N GLU A 26 -18.38 14.82 -7.54
CA GLU A 26 -18.05 16.12 -6.96
C GLU A 26 -16.80 16.03 -6.07
N LYS A 27 -16.77 15.05 -5.14
CA LYS A 27 -15.61 14.80 -4.28
C LYS A 27 -14.35 14.47 -5.08
N PHE A 28 -14.49 13.68 -6.15
CA PHE A 28 -13.37 13.36 -7.02
C PHE A 28 -12.79 14.63 -7.65
N VAL A 29 -13.63 15.49 -8.20
CA VAL A 29 -13.20 16.78 -8.76
C VAL A 29 -12.55 17.66 -7.70
N GLU A 30 -13.16 17.77 -6.51
CA GLU A 30 -12.64 18.59 -5.41
C GLU A 30 -11.25 18.14 -4.94
N ILE A 31 -11.05 16.84 -4.74
CA ILE A 31 -9.78 16.27 -4.28
C ILE A 31 -8.66 16.45 -5.31
N PHE A 32 -8.99 16.28 -6.60
CA PHE A 32 -8.00 16.29 -7.67
C PHE A 32 -7.80 17.66 -8.34
N LYS A 33 -8.64 18.66 -8.03
CA LYS A 33 -8.54 20.03 -8.58
C LYS A 33 -7.32 20.83 -8.07
N PRO A 34 -6.99 20.86 -6.77
CA PRO A 34 -5.78 21.52 -6.29
C PRO A 34 -4.52 20.92 -6.89
N SER A 35 -3.41 21.66 -6.98
CA SER A 35 -2.10 21.06 -7.23
C SER A 35 -1.65 20.26 -6.01
N GLY A 36 -0.89 19.18 -6.20
CA GLY A 36 -0.43 18.33 -5.10
C GLY A 36 -0.20 16.88 -5.50
N SER A 37 0.42 16.12 -4.59
CA SER A 37 0.84 14.72 -4.80
C SER A 37 -0.36 13.78 -5.01
N PHE A 38 -0.34 13.01 -6.10
CA PHE A 38 -1.42 12.08 -6.46
C PHE A 38 -1.69 11.02 -5.38
N PRO A 39 -0.68 10.35 -4.78
CA PRO A 39 -0.91 9.36 -3.72
C PRO A 39 -1.67 9.91 -2.51
N GLN A 40 -1.35 11.12 -2.04
CA GLN A 40 -2.03 11.73 -0.89
C GLN A 40 -3.50 12.02 -1.21
N LYS A 41 -3.76 12.54 -2.41
CA LYS A 41 -5.12 12.79 -2.90
C LYS A 41 -5.90 11.50 -3.06
N ALA A 42 -5.32 10.49 -3.70
CA ALA A 42 -5.94 9.18 -3.86
C ALA A 42 -6.31 8.55 -2.51
N ALA A 43 -5.42 8.65 -1.50
CA ALA A 43 -5.69 8.15 -0.15
C ALA A 43 -6.84 8.89 0.55
N SER A 44 -7.08 10.17 0.23
CA SER A 44 -8.18 10.96 0.81
C SER A 44 -9.56 10.65 0.20
N PHE A 45 -9.60 9.95 -0.95
CA PHE A 45 -10.87 9.64 -1.61
C PHE A 45 -11.62 8.52 -0.86
N PRO A 46 -12.91 8.72 -0.50
CA PRO A 46 -13.68 7.74 0.29
C PRO A 46 -14.14 6.55 -0.57
N ILE A 47 -13.18 5.74 -1.03
CA ILE A 47 -13.39 4.68 -2.01
C ILE A 47 -14.38 3.61 -1.55
N LEU A 48 -14.34 3.22 -0.26
CA LEU A 48 -15.24 2.20 0.29
C LEU A 48 -16.70 2.67 0.27
N ASN A 49 -16.96 3.93 0.63
CA ASN A 49 -18.29 4.50 0.62
C ASN A 49 -18.79 4.71 -0.82
N CYS A 50 -17.88 5.09 -1.74
CA CYS A 50 -18.18 5.17 -3.17
C CYS A 50 -18.60 3.81 -3.73
N LEU A 51 -17.81 2.76 -3.45
CA LEU A 51 -18.11 1.40 -3.89
C LEU A 51 -19.44 0.89 -3.31
N ALA A 52 -19.68 1.14 -2.02
CA ALA A 52 -20.94 0.78 -1.38
C ALA A 52 -22.14 1.46 -2.04
N ALA A 53 -22.02 2.75 -2.41
CA ALA A 53 -23.08 3.46 -3.12
C ALA A 53 -23.33 2.88 -4.52
N MET A 54 -22.26 2.58 -5.28
CA MET A 54 -22.37 1.94 -6.60
C MET A 54 -23.05 0.58 -6.53
N VAL A 55 -22.65 -0.28 -5.58
CA VAL A 55 -23.29 -1.59 -5.35
C VAL A 55 -24.75 -1.41 -4.94
N GLY A 56 -25.04 -0.42 -4.09
CA GLY A 56 -26.40 -0.08 -3.69
C GLY A 56 -27.29 0.23 -4.89
N ASP A 57 -26.82 1.03 -5.85
CA ASP A 57 -27.59 1.39 -7.04
C ASP A 57 -27.81 0.20 -7.98
N VAL A 58 -26.80 -0.66 -8.15
CA VAL A 58 -26.94 -1.93 -8.90
C VAL A 58 -27.99 -2.83 -8.25
N LEU A 59 -27.96 -2.99 -6.93
CA LEU A 59 -28.92 -3.84 -6.21
C LEU A 59 -30.33 -3.27 -6.19
N LYS A 60 -30.49 -1.94 -6.14
CA LYS A 60 -31.81 -1.28 -6.32
C LYS A 60 -32.39 -1.58 -7.69
N HIS A 61 -31.61 -1.45 -8.76
CA HIS A 61 -32.04 -1.78 -10.12
C HIS A 61 -32.41 -3.27 -10.25
N ARG A 62 -31.60 -4.16 -9.66
CA ARG A 62 -31.92 -5.60 -9.66
C ARG A 62 -33.19 -5.92 -8.88
N LYS A 63 -33.45 -5.20 -7.78
CA LYS A 63 -34.67 -5.34 -6.97
C LYS A 63 -35.91 -4.89 -7.74
N SER A 64 -35.85 -3.74 -8.43
CA SER A 64 -36.96 -3.29 -9.28
C SER A 64 -37.23 -4.23 -10.45
N ALA A 65 -36.20 -4.89 -10.98
CA ALA A 65 -36.32 -5.92 -12.02
C ALA A 65 -36.74 -7.31 -11.49
N GLY A 66 -36.98 -7.48 -10.19
CA GLY A 66 -37.35 -8.76 -9.58
C GLY A 66 -36.24 -9.82 -9.52
N SER A 67 -34.99 -9.43 -9.82
CA SER A 67 -33.80 -10.32 -9.84
C SER A 67 -33.01 -10.33 -8.52
N PHE A 68 -33.43 -9.54 -7.52
CA PHE A 68 -32.82 -9.49 -6.20
C PHE A 68 -33.89 -9.25 -5.13
N ASN A 69 -34.02 -10.19 -4.19
CA ASN A 69 -35.03 -10.13 -3.12
C ASN A 69 -34.43 -9.78 -1.74
N GLY A 70 -33.11 -9.55 -1.68
CA GLY A 70 -32.41 -9.30 -0.42
C GLY A 70 -32.51 -7.86 0.08
N SER A 71 -31.73 -7.61 1.14
CA SER A 71 -31.45 -6.28 1.71
C SER A 71 -29.95 -6.01 1.63
N PHE A 72 -29.58 -4.74 1.43
CA PHE A 72 -28.20 -4.30 1.40
C PHE A 72 -28.05 -3.07 2.29
N ALA A 73 -27.29 -3.23 3.38
CA ALA A 73 -27.03 -2.20 4.38
C ALA A 73 -25.53 -2.16 4.69
N PRO A 74 -24.72 -1.49 3.84
CA PRO A 74 -23.27 -1.50 3.96
C PRO A 74 -22.81 -0.67 5.17
N ILE A 75 -21.81 -1.18 5.86
CA ILE A 75 -21.04 -0.45 6.88
C ILE A 75 -19.60 -0.38 6.38
N CYS A 76 -19.09 0.83 6.20
CA CYS A 76 -17.73 1.07 5.73
C CYS A 76 -16.85 1.53 6.91
N PHE A 77 -15.69 0.92 7.07
CA PHE A 77 -14.70 1.29 8.08
C PHE A 77 -13.42 1.75 7.40
N ASP A 78 -12.84 2.83 7.92
CA ASP A 78 -11.46 3.22 7.64
C ASP A 78 -10.65 3.07 8.93
N LEU A 79 -9.63 2.21 8.87
CA LEU A 79 -8.76 1.90 10.01
C LEU A 79 -7.36 2.48 9.83
N THR A 80 -7.12 3.27 8.78
CA THR A 80 -5.77 3.67 8.36
C THR A 80 -5.02 4.44 9.46
N ASP A 81 -5.66 5.42 10.09
CA ASP A 81 -5.03 6.24 11.13
C ASP A 81 -4.80 5.45 12.43
N GLN A 82 -5.74 4.58 12.79
CA GLN A 82 -5.63 3.74 13.99
C GLN A 82 -4.47 2.75 13.87
N VAL A 83 -4.26 2.18 12.68
CA VAL A 83 -3.19 1.20 12.44
C VAL A 83 -1.81 1.88 12.46
N ARG A 84 -1.68 3.11 11.95
CA ARG A 84 -0.38 3.84 11.93
C ARG A 84 0.11 4.28 13.31
N GLY A 85 -0.80 4.52 14.25
CA GLY A 85 -0.47 4.88 15.63
C GLY A 85 -0.40 3.69 16.60
N SER A 86 -0.53 2.46 16.09
CA SER A 86 -0.53 1.26 16.93
C SER A 86 0.86 0.88 17.44
N ILE A 87 0.91 0.06 18.50
CA ILE A 87 2.17 -0.47 19.02
C ILE A 87 2.75 -1.45 17.98
N PRO A 88 4.03 -1.29 17.57
CA PRO A 88 4.66 -2.17 16.59
C PRO A 88 4.74 -3.61 17.12
N SER A 89 4.62 -4.61 16.25
CA SER A 89 4.76 -6.02 16.63
C SER A 89 6.17 -6.33 17.17
N ALA A 90 6.37 -7.51 17.78
CA ALA A 90 7.70 -7.93 18.22
C ALA A 90 8.68 -8.06 17.05
N TYR A 91 8.17 -8.48 15.88
CA TYR A 91 8.92 -8.51 14.64
C TYR A 91 9.31 -7.09 14.18
N ASP A 92 8.36 -6.15 14.12
CA ASP A 92 8.64 -4.77 13.70
C ASP A 92 9.64 -4.08 14.64
N CYS A 93 9.53 -4.33 15.95
CA CYS A 93 10.50 -3.89 16.94
C CYS A 93 11.91 -4.43 16.63
N SER A 94 12.01 -5.72 16.30
CA SER A 94 13.29 -6.37 15.98
C SER A 94 13.90 -5.80 14.70
N VAL A 95 13.09 -5.64 13.65
CA VAL A 95 13.50 -5.02 12.38
C VAL A 95 13.98 -3.59 12.62
N GLY A 96 13.18 -2.77 13.31
CA GLY A 96 13.50 -1.38 13.61
C GLY A 96 14.79 -1.24 14.42
N TYR A 97 14.96 -2.07 15.45
CA TYR A 97 16.16 -2.08 16.28
C TYR A 97 17.40 -2.49 15.49
N THR A 98 17.34 -3.61 14.73
CA THR A 98 18.46 -4.08 13.91
C THR A 98 18.87 -3.03 12.88
N LEU A 99 17.91 -2.44 12.15
CA LEU A 99 18.22 -1.40 11.16
C LEU A 99 18.84 -0.16 11.80
N GLY A 100 18.29 0.31 12.94
CA GLY A 100 18.82 1.46 13.67
C GLY A 100 20.23 1.24 14.19
N LEU A 101 20.50 0.07 14.80
CA LEU A 101 21.83 -0.31 15.27
C LEU A 101 22.84 -0.35 14.10
N MET A 102 22.45 -0.96 12.98
CA MET A 102 23.30 -1.06 11.79
C MET A 102 23.57 0.30 11.15
N CYS A 103 22.60 1.21 11.15
CA CYS A 103 22.83 2.60 10.73
C CYS A 103 23.93 3.26 11.59
N GLY A 104 23.89 3.07 12.92
CA GLY A 104 24.93 3.57 13.81
C GLY A 104 26.32 2.97 13.54
N CYS A 105 26.39 1.65 13.33
CA CYS A 105 27.63 0.97 12.94
C CYS A 105 28.15 1.45 11.58
N LEU A 106 27.25 1.67 10.62
CA LEU A 106 27.61 2.11 9.27
C LEU A 106 28.17 3.53 9.28
N VAL A 107 27.54 4.47 10.00
CA VAL A 107 27.99 5.88 10.10
C VAL A 107 29.41 5.99 10.68
N THR A 108 29.78 5.10 11.59
CA THR A 108 31.12 5.06 12.20
C THR A 108 32.13 4.24 11.39
N SER A 109 31.66 3.49 10.38
CA SER A 109 32.51 2.66 9.53
C SER A 109 33.26 3.49 8.48
N PRO A 110 34.53 3.15 8.18
CA PRO A 110 35.25 3.73 7.04
C PRO A 110 34.55 3.54 5.70
N ALA A 111 33.66 2.53 5.57
CA ALA A 111 32.90 2.26 4.36
C ALA A 111 31.98 3.42 3.94
N MET A 112 31.46 4.21 4.89
CA MET A 112 30.66 5.41 4.59
C MET A 112 31.47 6.53 3.94
N LYS A 113 32.80 6.53 4.06
CA LYS A 113 33.64 7.48 3.31
C LYS A 113 33.63 7.21 1.80
N GLN A 114 33.30 5.98 1.40
CA GLN A 114 33.23 5.54 0.00
C GLN A 114 31.80 5.55 -0.55
N LEU A 115 30.78 5.59 0.34
CA LEU A 115 29.37 5.60 0.00
C LEU A 115 28.72 6.92 0.48
N PRO A 116 28.48 7.91 -0.39
CA PRO A 116 27.92 9.20 0.01
C PRO A 116 26.49 9.09 0.55
N SER A 117 25.76 8.05 0.15
CA SER A 117 24.43 7.71 0.68
C SER A 117 24.17 6.22 0.55
N ALA A 118 23.57 5.63 1.57
CA ALA A 118 23.24 4.21 1.62
C ALA A 118 21.88 4.00 2.27
N ALA A 119 21.16 2.98 1.80
CA ALA A 119 19.99 2.42 2.43
C ALA A 119 20.36 1.09 3.10
N LEU A 120 19.78 0.83 4.25
CA LEU A 120 19.88 -0.44 4.97
C LEU A 120 18.58 -1.21 4.80
N MET A 121 18.70 -2.48 4.46
CA MET A 121 17.58 -3.40 4.24
C MET A 121 17.85 -4.72 4.96
N ILE A 122 16.82 -5.53 5.15
CA ILE A 122 16.97 -6.93 5.58
C ILE A 122 16.83 -7.80 4.34
N SER A 123 17.87 -8.56 3.98
CA SER A 123 17.89 -9.36 2.73
C SER A 123 16.94 -10.55 2.77
N ASN A 124 16.71 -11.12 3.96
CA ASN A 124 15.77 -12.20 4.19
C ASN A 124 14.84 -11.88 5.37
N PRO A 125 13.78 -11.09 5.16
CA PRO A 125 12.81 -10.76 6.22
C PRO A 125 12.03 -11.99 6.71
N SER A 126 12.11 -13.10 5.97
CA SER A 126 11.53 -14.39 6.36
C SER A 126 12.46 -15.26 7.19
N ALA A 127 13.72 -14.87 7.43
CA ALA A 127 14.61 -15.59 8.35
C ALA A 127 14.19 -15.33 9.81
N ALA A 128 14.61 -16.22 10.72
CA ALA A 128 14.48 -15.95 12.15
C ALA A 128 15.20 -14.63 12.51
N VAL A 129 14.72 -13.92 13.54
CA VAL A 129 15.28 -12.62 13.93
C VAL A 129 16.79 -12.71 14.19
N ALA A 130 17.24 -13.80 14.84
CA ALA A 130 18.66 -14.07 15.11
C ALA A 130 19.51 -14.27 13.84
N SER A 131 18.86 -14.52 12.70
CA SER A 131 19.49 -14.74 11.39
C SER A 131 19.21 -13.59 10.42
N PHE A 132 18.76 -12.43 10.91
CA PHE A 132 18.67 -11.23 10.09
C PHE A 132 20.03 -10.90 9.51
N SER A 133 20.06 -10.78 8.18
CA SER A 133 21.24 -10.34 7.43
C SER A 133 20.97 -8.93 6.91
N PRO A 134 21.55 -7.90 7.55
CA PRO A 134 21.51 -6.55 7.03
C PRO A 134 22.20 -6.48 5.66
N LEU A 135 21.60 -5.74 4.76
CA LEU A 135 22.12 -5.44 3.43
C LEU A 135 22.28 -3.94 3.31
N VAL A 136 23.49 -3.50 2.97
CA VAL A 136 23.79 -2.10 2.67
C VAL A 136 23.74 -1.94 1.15
N VAL A 137 22.90 -1.03 0.68
CA VAL A 137 22.71 -0.75 -0.75
C VAL A 137 22.95 0.73 -1.00
N PRO A 138 23.66 1.14 -2.06
CA PRO A 138 23.70 2.55 -2.45
C PRO A 138 22.28 3.11 -2.63
N LEU A 139 22.00 4.29 -2.09
CA LEU A 139 20.65 4.85 -2.08
C LEU A 139 20.08 5.00 -3.51
N SER A 140 20.92 5.34 -4.48
CA SER A 140 20.54 5.41 -5.90
C SER A 140 20.10 4.07 -6.47
N ALA A 141 20.77 2.97 -6.11
CA ALA A 141 20.39 1.63 -6.54
C ALA A 141 19.08 1.18 -5.89
N ALA A 142 18.89 1.48 -4.61
CA ALA A 142 17.61 1.26 -3.92
C ALA A 142 16.46 2.05 -4.57
N ALA A 143 16.72 3.31 -4.95
CA ALA A 143 15.74 4.14 -5.63
C ALA A 143 15.33 3.54 -6.99
N ILE A 144 16.30 3.16 -7.83
CA ILE A 144 16.04 2.54 -9.13
C ILE A 144 15.26 1.23 -8.98
N ALA A 145 15.63 0.38 -8.01
CA ALA A 145 14.92 -0.87 -7.74
C ALA A 145 13.47 -0.66 -7.32
N CYS A 146 13.17 0.46 -6.66
CA CYS A 146 11.81 0.89 -6.32
C CYS A 146 11.05 1.56 -7.48
N GLY A 147 11.59 1.51 -8.71
CA GLY A 147 10.98 2.13 -9.89
C GLY A 147 11.16 3.65 -9.96
N LEU A 148 12.02 4.24 -9.12
CA LEU A 148 12.32 5.67 -9.19
C LEU A 148 13.25 5.93 -10.38
N GLY A 149 12.68 6.44 -11.46
CA GLY A 149 13.45 6.94 -12.60
C GLY A 149 14.12 8.27 -12.27
N VAL A 150 15.38 8.45 -12.69
CA VAL A 150 16.01 9.77 -12.75
C VAL A 150 15.29 10.55 -13.85
N LYS A 151 14.34 11.43 -13.48
CA LYS A 151 13.78 12.36 -14.46
C LYS A 151 14.87 13.35 -14.83
N GLY A 152 15.45 13.17 -16.02
CA GLY A 152 16.23 14.20 -16.68
C GLY A 152 15.37 15.44 -16.88
N ALA A 153 15.59 16.47 -16.07
CA ALA A 153 15.48 17.83 -16.57
C ALA A 153 16.73 18.08 -17.41
N GLY A 154 16.58 18.72 -18.57
CA GLY A 154 17.71 19.02 -19.45
C GLY A 154 18.90 19.60 -18.69
N ALA A 155 20.09 19.14 -19.06
CA ALA A 155 21.39 19.73 -18.82
C ALA A 155 21.47 20.85 -17.76
N ALA A 156 21.70 20.47 -16.51
CA ALA A 156 22.58 21.22 -15.61
C ALA A 156 22.97 20.31 -14.44
N GLU A 157 24.28 20.21 -14.19
CA GLU A 157 24.85 19.60 -13.00
C GLU A 157 24.15 20.14 -11.75
N SER A 158 23.33 19.32 -11.11
CA SER A 158 22.77 19.64 -9.81
C SER A 158 22.63 18.34 -9.04
N SER A 159 23.40 18.28 -7.96
CA SER A 159 23.70 17.09 -7.17
C SER A 159 22.46 16.25 -6.86
N ILE A 160 22.68 14.95 -6.77
CA ILE A 160 21.78 13.89 -6.30
C ILE A 160 20.99 14.26 -5.01
N GLY A 161 21.40 15.29 -4.27
CA GLY A 161 20.73 15.78 -3.06
C GLY A 161 19.33 16.38 -3.24
N THR A 162 18.97 16.91 -4.41
CA THR A 162 17.70 17.69 -4.54
C THR A 162 16.46 16.81 -4.79
N VAL A 163 16.63 15.59 -5.29
CA VAL A 163 15.50 14.69 -5.63
C VAL A 163 14.96 13.96 -4.38
N VAL A 164 15.79 13.81 -3.35
CA VAL A 164 15.42 13.10 -2.10
C VAL A 164 14.39 13.88 -1.26
N ALA A 165 14.24 15.19 -1.47
CA ALA A 165 13.33 16.05 -0.70
C ALA A 165 11.90 16.16 -1.29
N SER A 166 11.65 15.70 -2.51
CA SER A 166 10.33 15.78 -3.14
C SER A 166 9.70 14.39 -3.15
N GLY A 167 8.96 14.07 -2.09
CA GLY A 167 8.23 12.81 -1.88
C GLY A 167 7.09 12.56 -2.89
N ALA A 168 7.40 12.57 -4.18
CA ALA A 168 6.52 12.17 -5.26
C ALA A 168 6.79 10.69 -5.56
N PHE A 169 6.14 9.82 -4.78
CA PHE A 169 6.11 8.40 -5.04
C PHE A 169 5.26 8.15 -6.29
N ASP A 170 5.93 7.85 -7.41
CA ASP A 170 5.28 7.28 -8.58
C ASP A 170 5.15 5.76 -8.32
N LEU A 171 4.00 5.34 -7.80
CA LEU A 171 3.67 3.93 -7.78
C LEU A 171 3.34 3.52 -9.22
N GLN A 172 4.33 3.09 -9.99
CA GLN A 172 4.05 2.10 -11.00
C GLN A 172 3.59 0.84 -10.24
N LEU A 173 2.26 0.64 -10.24
CA LEU A 173 1.49 -0.47 -9.66
C LEU A 173 1.84 -1.82 -10.34
N HIS A 174 3.12 -2.19 -10.40
CA HIS A 174 3.56 -3.55 -10.70
C HIS A 174 4.42 -4.08 -9.56
N THR A 175 3.98 -3.78 -8.33
CA THR A 175 4.63 -4.34 -7.16
C THR A 175 4.30 -5.84 -7.07
N PRO A 176 5.23 -6.68 -6.58
CA PRO A 176 4.96 -8.11 -6.32
C PRO A 176 3.70 -8.36 -5.49
N THR A 177 3.29 -7.39 -4.67
CA THR A 177 2.05 -7.39 -3.89
C THR A 177 0.77 -7.41 -4.74
N GLN A 178 0.76 -6.82 -5.95
CA GLN A 178 -0.42 -6.88 -6.82
C GLN A 178 -0.56 -8.19 -7.55
N ALA A 179 0.55 -8.76 -8.02
CA ALA A 179 0.56 -10.11 -8.58
C ALA A 179 0.19 -11.14 -7.51
N ALA A 180 0.67 -10.98 -6.27
CA ALA A 180 0.27 -11.81 -5.13
C ALA A 180 -1.21 -11.62 -4.75
N ALA A 181 -1.73 -10.39 -4.74
CA ALA A 181 -3.15 -10.13 -4.50
C ALA A 181 -4.03 -10.72 -5.61
N ALA A 182 -3.66 -10.56 -6.88
CA ALA A 182 -4.35 -11.12 -8.03
C ALA A 182 -4.30 -12.67 -8.05
N ALA A 183 -3.18 -13.27 -7.65
CA ALA A 183 -3.06 -14.72 -7.49
C ALA A 183 -3.87 -15.24 -6.30
N ALA A 184 -3.90 -14.51 -5.18
CA ALA A 184 -4.74 -14.83 -4.04
C ALA A 184 -6.23 -14.79 -4.43
N LEU A 185 -6.64 -13.80 -5.25
CA LEU A 185 -7.99 -13.65 -5.81
C LEU A 185 -8.40 -14.81 -6.76
N SER A 186 -7.45 -15.47 -7.43
CA SER A 186 -7.75 -16.54 -8.39
C SER A 186 -7.83 -17.94 -7.76
N SER A 187 -7.52 -18.07 -6.46
CA SER A 187 -7.45 -19.35 -5.77
C SER A 187 -8.84 -19.97 -5.50
N THR A 188 -8.93 -21.30 -5.54
CA THR A 188 -10.15 -22.07 -5.20
C THR A 188 -10.64 -21.78 -3.78
N VAL A 189 -9.71 -21.45 -2.88
CA VAL A 189 -9.96 -21.07 -1.49
C VAL A 189 -10.82 -19.81 -1.40
N GLN A 190 -10.68 -18.84 -2.30
CA GLN A 190 -11.53 -17.65 -2.29
C GLN A 190 -12.99 -17.94 -2.65
N LYS A 191 -13.27 -18.93 -3.50
CA LYS A 191 -14.67 -19.32 -3.78
C LYS A 191 -15.38 -19.80 -2.50
N GLU A 192 -14.63 -20.43 -1.60
CA GLU A 192 -15.15 -20.82 -0.30
C GLU A 192 -15.37 -19.61 0.62
N PHE A 193 -14.38 -18.72 0.77
CA PHE A 193 -14.52 -17.49 1.56
C PHE A 193 -15.59 -16.52 1.02
N LEU A 194 -15.87 -16.54 -0.29
CA LEU A 194 -16.87 -15.68 -0.92
C LEU A 194 -18.30 -16.18 -0.70
N LEU A 195 -18.50 -17.50 -0.72
CA LEU A 195 -19.83 -18.11 -0.73
C LEU A 195 -20.24 -18.75 0.60
N LYS A 196 -19.29 -19.00 1.51
CA LYS A 196 -19.54 -19.59 2.82
C LYS A 196 -19.09 -18.64 3.93
N ASP A 197 -19.75 -18.75 5.08
CA ASP A 197 -19.41 -18.01 6.31
C ASP A 197 -18.16 -18.60 6.98
N THR A 198 -17.03 -18.52 6.29
CA THR A 198 -15.73 -19.01 6.77
C THR A 198 -14.89 -17.82 7.22
N TYR A 199 -14.91 -17.50 8.50
CA TYR A 199 -14.15 -16.37 9.06
C TYR A 199 -12.94 -16.87 9.86
N LEU A 200 -11.80 -16.19 9.69
CA LEU A 200 -10.63 -16.35 10.54
C LEU A 200 -10.56 -15.17 11.51
N ASN A 201 -10.63 -15.46 12.80
CA ASN A 201 -10.64 -14.44 13.86
C ASN A 201 -9.26 -14.38 14.52
N SER A 202 -8.35 -13.61 13.94
CA SER A 202 -7.05 -13.33 14.56
C SER A 202 -7.25 -12.54 15.86
N GLY A 203 -6.52 -12.95 16.91
CA GLY A 203 -6.49 -12.22 18.17
C GLY A 203 -5.66 -10.93 18.10
N PRO A 204 -5.67 -10.11 19.16
CA PRO A 204 -4.78 -8.96 19.29
C PRO A 204 -3.31 -9.37 19.24
N LEU A 205 -2.44 -8.43 18.85
CA LEU A 205 -0.98 -8.58 18.97
C LEU A 205 -0.59 -8.98 20.40
N GLN A 206 0.25 -10.00 20.51
CA GLN A 206 0.70 -10.53 21.80
C GLN A 206 2.15 -10.08 22.06
N PHE A 207 2.36 -9.40 23.18
CA PHE A 207 3.70 -8.94 23.61
C PHE A 207 4.31 -9.81 24.70
N CYS A 208 3.46 -10.51 25.46
CA CYS A 208 3.83 -11.34 26.60
C CYS A 208 3.44 -12.80 26.34
N ALA A 209 4.01 -13.44 25.32
CA ALA A 209 3.78 -14.87 25.09
C ALA A 209 4.98 -15.53 24.39
N ALA A 210 5.69 -16.38 25.15
CA ALA A 210 6.68 -17.40 24.75
C ALA A 210 7.90 -16.95 23.92
N ALA A 211 9.05 -17.58 24.17
CA ALA A 211 10.21 -17.48 23.28
C ALA A 211 9.78 -17.76 21.82
N GLY A 212 10.20 -16.91 20.88
CA GLY A 212 9.83 -17.03 19.46
C GLY A 212 8.61 -16.22 19.01
N ALA A 213 8.06 -15.31 19.82
CA ALA A 213 6.94 -14.43 19.40
C ALA A 213 7.22 -13.66 18.09
N ALA A 214 8.42 -13.09 17.95
CA ALA A 214 8.81 -12.41 16.71
C ALA A 214 8.90 -13.38 15.50
N ASP A 215 9.23 -14.65 15.74
CA ASP A 215 9.23 -15.67 14.70
C ASP A 215 7.82 -16.15 14.34
N ALA A 216 6.88 -16.15 15.30
CA ALA A 216 5.47 -16.44 15.06
C ALA A 216 4.79 -15.32 14.26
N ASP A 217 5.01 -14.05 14.63
CA ASP A 217 4.52 -12.87 13.90
C ASP A 217 5.04 -12.88 12.44
N ARG A 218 6.31 -13.23 12.27
CA ARG A 218 6.95 -13.41 10.95
C ARG A 218 6.25 -14.47 10.09
N VAL A 219 5.94 -15.64 10.67
CA VAL A 219 5.28 -16.74 9.93
C VAL A 219 3.87 -16.33 9.48
N CYS A 220 3.12 -15.60 10.31
CA CYS A 220 1.82 -15.06 9.93
C CYS A 220 1.92 -14.09 8.75
N ASN A 221 2.89 -13.17 8.76
CA ASN A 221 3.15 -12.24 7.65
C ASN A 221 3.57 -12.96 6.35
N PHE A 222 4.34 -14.05 6.45
CA PHE A 222 4.74 -14.85 5.30
C PHE A 222 3.58 -15.67 4.72
N LEU A 223 2.76 -16.30 5.56
CA LEU A 223 1.62 -17.11 5.09
C LEU A 223 0.55 -16.28 4.37
N LEU A 224 0.42 -14.98 4.70
CA LEU A 224 -0.49 -14.06 4.01
C LEU A 224 0.08 -13.54 2.67
N SER A 225 1.41 -13.54 2.50
CA SER A 225 2.09 -13.03 1.31
C SER A 225 2.55 -14.11 0.31
N ALA A 226 2.69 -15.37 0.76
CA ALA A 226 3.37 -16.43 0.01
C ALA A 226 2.50 -17.62 -0.40
N ARG A 227 1.17 -17.61 -0.19
CA ARG A 227 0.32 -18.67 -0.73
C ARG A 227 0.14 -18.50 -2.24
N LYS A 228 1.01 -19.18 -2.98
CA LYS A 228 0.79 -19.59 -4.38
C LYS A 228 -0.33 -20.62 -4.48
#